data_AF-A0A1B9I1B6-F1
#
_entry.id   AF-A0A1B9I1B6-F1
#
_cell.length_a   1.000
_cell.length_b   1.000
_cell.length_c   1.000
_cell.angle_alpha   90.00
_cell.angle_beta   90.00
_cell.angle_gamma   90.00
#
_symmetry.space_group_name_H-M   'P 1'
#
loop_
_entity.id
_entity.type
_entity.pdbx_description
1 polymer ?
#
loop_
_entity_poly.entity_id
_entity_poly.type
_entity_poly.pdbx_seq_one_letter_code
_entity_poly.pdbx_strand_id
1 'polypeptide(L)'
;MTAKTESPLIPLDIRLRTIEAQVYGLPSSFSENSSKRSETSNKSVIRQIRESQETFDRLSNESEGIKRLIQGYDHYLPLLNLSTVLPGTTSTFTDNHDIKENDNKDKPITESDLLNDQVKLNMILESATDLKQSERILREIDLLKQKNVEGSGQLEKLLPYNKDLTNAIKKQQIHSTELSKVENDVRGLLNRYNQFTTTTSELFIDIHHNLQYLEDRVDKLERKKRKEIENRY
;
A
#
# COMPACT_ATOMS: atom_id res chain seq x y z
N MET A 1 13.24 61.78 -48.62
CA MET A 1 13.41 60.38 -49.06
C MET A 1 12.28 59.59 -48.45
N THR A 2 11.48 58.96 -49.30
CA THR A 2 10.11 58.52 -49.04
C THR A 2 10.06 57.29 -48.14
N ALA A 3 9.31 57.39 -47.03
CA ALA A 3 8.96 56.27 -46.18
C ALA A 3 8.16 55.26 -47.02
N LYS A 4 8.79 54.11 -47.27
CA LYS A 4 8.18 53.00 -47.97
C LYS A 4 7.02 52.52 -47.09
N THR A 5 5.79 52.76 -47.53
CA THR A 5 4.59 52.15 -46.96
C THR A 5 4.72 50.65 -47.18
N GLU A 6 5.28 49.93 -46.21
CA GLU A 6 5.30 48.47 -46.22
C GLU A 6 3.86 48.00 -46.28
N SER A 7 3.53 47.26 -47.34
CA SER A 7 2.18 46.81 -47.63
C SER A 7 1.69 45.92 -46.46
N PRO A 8 0.47 46.14 -45.93
CA PRO A 8 -0.09 45.35 -44.84
C PRO A 8 -0.30 43.86 -45.19
N LEU A 9 -0.01 43.50 -46.45
CA LEU A 9 -0.03 42.15 -46.97
C LEU A 9 1.12 41.29 -46.40
N ILE A 10 2.30 41.86 -46.14
CA ILE A 10 3.46 41.07 -45.65
C ILE A 10 3.23 40.52 -44.23
N PRO A 11 2.77 41.33 -43.26
CA PRO A 11 2.45 40.80 -41.93
C PRO A 11 1.30 39.79 -41.95
N LEU A 12 0.30 39.99 -42.81
CA LEU A 12 -0.80 39.04 -42.97
C LEU A 12 -0.34 37.72 -43.58
N ASP A 13 0.54 37.75 -44.57
CA ASP A 13 1.07 36.55 -45.22
C ASP A 13 2.00 35.76 -44.29
N ILE A 14 2.79 36.44 -43.45
CA ILE A 14 3.56 35.80 -42.36
C ILE A 14 2.61 35.19 -41.33
N ARG A 15 1.54 35.89 -40.95
CA ARG A 15 0.56 35.37 -39.99
C ARG A 15 -0.23 34.18 -40.56
N LEU A 16 -0.56 34.24 -41.85
CA LEU A 16 -1.24 33.16 -42.55
C LEU A 16 -0.31 31.95 -42.70
N ARG A 17 0.95 32.17 -43.09
CA ARG A 17 1.97 31.12 -43.17
C ARG A 17 2.32 30.50 -41.81
N THR A 18 2.27 31.27 -40.72
CA THR A 18 2.45 30.74 -39.36
C THR A 18 1.24 29.95 -38.89
N ILE A 19 0.02 30.39 -39.21
CA ILE A 19 -1.20 29.61 -38.95
C ILE A 19 -1.20 28.32 -39.79
N GLU A 20 -0.85 28.38 -41.08
CA GLU A 20 -0.70 27.21 -41.94
C GLU A 20 0.38 26.26 -41.42
N ALA A 21 1.53 26.78 -40.98
CA ALA A 21 2.58 25.98 -40.35
C ALA A 21 2.13 25.32 -39.04
N GLN A 22 1.27 25.98 -38.27
CA GLN A 22 0.71 25.44 -37.03
C GLN A 22 -0.38 24.38 -37.29
N VAL A 23 -1.17 24.55 -38.35
CA VAL A 23 -2.27 23.64 -38.70
C VAL A 23 -1.81 22.43 -39.51
N TYR A 24 -0.89 22.63 -40.47
CA TYR A 24 -0.40 21.59 -41.37
C TYR A 24 0.97 21.02 -40.99
N GLY A 25 1.66 21.63 -40.02
CA GLY A 25 3.03 21.28 -39.65
C GLY A 25 4.06 21.80 -40.67
N LEU A 26 5.24 22.20 -40.19
CA LEU A 26 6.33 22.63 -41.06
C LEU A 26 6.91 21.43 -41.83
N PRO A 27 7.20 21.54 -43.14
CA PRO A 27 8.02 20.54 -43.81
C PRO A 27 9.39 20.49 -43.14
N SER A 28 9.83 19.29 -42.78
CA SER A 28 10.98 18.98 -41.92
C SER A 28 12.37 19.35 -42.50
N SER A 29 12.45 20.23 -43.50
CA SER A 29 13.70 20.62 -44.16
C SER A 29 14.46 21.76 -43.47
N PHE A 30 14.03 22.25 -42.30
CA PHE A 30 14.71 23.34 -41.57
C PHE A 30 15.13 23.00 -40.13
N SER A 31 15.07 21.73 -39.71
CA SER A 31 15.44 21.31 -38.34
C SER A 31 16.61 20.32 -38.33
N GLU A 32 17.78 20.73 -38.82
CA GLU A 32 19.03 20.09 -38.42
C GLU A 32 19.40 20.59 -37.02
N ASN A 33 19.49 19.65 -36.06
CA ASN A 33 19.87 19.80 -34.65
C ASN A 33 18.71 19.83 -33.63
N SER A 34 18.15 18.65 -33.34
CA SER A 34 18.06 18.18 -31.95
C SER A 34 17.81 16.67 -31.91
N SER A 35 18.72 15.98 -31.24
CA SER A 35 18.69 14.54 -31.04
C SER A 35 17.57 14.14 -30.08
N LYS A 36 16.97 12.97 -30.34
CA LYS A 36 15.97 12.25 -29.52
C LYS A 36 14.59 12.91 -29.42
N ARG A 37 13.77 12.71 -30.47
CA ARG A 37 12.32 12.84 -30.37
C ARG A 37 11.65 11.59 -30.95
N SER A 38 10.74 11.05 -30.17
CA SER A 38 9.96 9.82 -30.34
C SER A 38 9.29 9.67 -31.71
N GLU A 39 9.09 8.42 -32.12
CA GLU A 39 8.51 7.90 -33.38
C GLU A 39 7.04 8.28 -33.64
N THR A 40 6.62 9.53 -33.44
CA THR A 40 5.22 9.95 -33.60
C THR A 40 5.01 11.11 -34.59
N SER A 41 6.05 11.58 -35.30
CA SER A 41 5.95 12.84 -36.07
C SER A 41 5.17 12.77 -37.39
N ASN A 42 4.54 11.64 -37.76
CA ASN A 42 3.73 11.52 -38.98
C ASN A 42 2.27 11.13 -38.73
N LYS A 43 1.77 11.20 -37.49
CA LYS A 43 0.34 11.00 -37.22
C LYS A 43 -0.41 12.28 -37.64
N SER A 44 -1.33 12.14 -38.60
CA SER A 44 -2.27 13.21 -39.00
C SER A 44 -2.88 13.89 -37.77
N VAL A 45 -2.93 15.23 -37.76
CA VAL A 45 -3.49 16.05 -36.67
C VAL A 45 -4.87 15.56 -36.24
N ILE A 46 -5.68 15.08 -37.18
CA ILE A 46 -7.01 14.51 -36.90
C ILE A 46 -6.91 13.27 -36.01
N ARG A 47 -5.90 12.41 -36.24
CA ARG A 47 -5.66 11.22 -35.42
C ARG A 47 -5.11 11.59 -34.04
N GLN A 48 -4.24 12.60 -33.96
CA GLN A 48 -3.72 13.09 -32.68
C GLN A 48 -4.82 13.78 -31.86
N ILE A 49 -5.69 14.58 -32.48
CA ILE A 49 -6.86 15.18 -31.84
C ILE A 49 -7.79 14.08 -31.33
N ARG A 50 -8.06 13.05 -32.14
CA ARG A 50 -8.91 11.93 -31.74
C ARG A 50 -8.30 11.12 -30.58
N GLU A 51 -6.98 10.90 -30.60
CA GLU A 51 -6.24 10.23 -29.51
C GLU A 51 -6.23 11.09 -28.23
N SER A 52 -6.05 12.41 -28.35
CA SER A 52 -6.18 13.34 -27.22
C SER A 52 -7.60 13.44 -26.70
N GLN A 53 -8.61 13.37 -27.57
CA GLN A 53 -10.00 13.40 -27.20
C GLN A 53 -10.39 12.11 -26.47
N GLU A 54 -9.98 10.94 -26.96
CA GLU A 54 -10.28 9.67 -26.30
C GLU A 54 -9.59 9.57 -24.93
N THR A 55 -8.36 10.05 -24.81
CA THR A 55 -7.66 10.12 -23.51
C THR A 55 -8.30 11.14 -22.58
N PHE A 56 -8.76 12.27 -23.11
CA PHE A 56 -9.48 13.29 -22.33
C PHE A 56 -10.86 12.82 -21.86
N ASP A 57 -11.63 12.17 -22.73
CA ASP A 57 -12.94 11.59 -22.39
C ASP A 57 -12.79 10.52 -21.31
N ARG A 58 -11.73 9.71 -21.37
CA ARG A 58 -11.39 8.74 -20.32
C ARG A 58 -11.07 9.43 -18.99
N LEU A 59 -10.21 10.44 -18.99
CA LEU A 59 -9.83 11.20 -17.79
C LEU A 59 -10.99 12.01 -17.21
N SER A 60 -11.87 12.53 -18.06
CA SER A 60 -13.07 13.25 -17.67
C SER A 60 -14.12 12.33 -17.01
N ASN A 61 -14.15 11.05 -17.36
CA ASN A 61 -15.00 10.07 -16.70
C ASN A 61 -14.41 9.57 -15.37
N GLU A 62 -13.08 9.56 -15.25
CA GLU A 62 -12.37 9.12 -14.05
C GLU A 62 -12.29 10.21 -12.97
N SER A 63 -12.36 11.50 -13.36
CA SER A 63 -12.28 12.61 -12.41
C SER A 63 -13.45 13.59 -12.54
N GLU A 64 -14.21 13.71 -11.45
CA GLU A 64 -15.33 14.66 -11.35
C GLU A 64 -14.84 16.13 -11.36
N GLY A 65 -13.60 16.37 -10.90
CA GLY A 65 -12.97 17.69 -10.91
C GLY A 65 -12.72 18.24 -12.31
N ILE A 66 -12.28 17.42 -13.27
CA ILE A 66 -12.10 17.84 -14.67
C ILE A 66 -13.47 18.13 -15.31
N LYS A 67 -14.47 17.31 -15.02
CA LYS A 67 -15.84 17.54 -15.49
C LYS A 67 -16.41 18.88 -15.00
N ARG A 68 -16.18 19.22 -13.72
CA ARG A 68 -16.55 20.52 -13.14
C ARG A 68 -15.79 21.68 -13.78
N LEU A 69 -14.49 21.50 -14.07
CA LEU A 69 -13.67 22.50 -14.76
C LEU A 69 -14.18 22.77 -16.18
N ILE A 70 -14.53 21.72 -16.95
CA ILE A 70 -15.09 21.87 -18.30
C ILE A 70 -16.44 22.58 -18.26
N GLN A 71 -17.32 22.18 -17.35
CA GLN A 71 -18.63 22.80 -17.19
C GLN A 71 -18.54 24.28 -16.78
N GLY A 72 -17.52 24.64 -16.00
CA GLY A 72 -17.20 26.01 -15.61
C GLY A 72 -16.11 26.67 -16.45
N TYR A 73 -15.77 26.16 -17.64
CA TYR A 73 -14.58 26.62 -18.38
C TYR A 73 -14.58 28.14 -18.60
N ASP A 74 -15.73 28.71 -18.97
CA ASP A 74 -15.89 30.15 -19.15
C ASP A 74 -15.75 30.94 -17.83
N HIS A 75 -16.09 30.33 -16.70
CA HIS A 75 -15.92 30.92 -15.37
C HIS A 75 -14.47 30.86 -14.88
N TYR A 76 -13.74 29.81 -15.28
CA TYR A 76 -12.34 29.61 -14.94
C TYR A 76 -11.37 30.24 -15.95
N LEU A 77 -11.84 30.68 -17.12
CA LEU A 77 -11.04 31.39 -18.14
C LEU A 77 -10.19 32.53 -17.57
N PRO A 78 -10.72 33.43 -16.70
CA PRO A 78 -9.92 34.49 -16.08
C PRO A 78 -8.77 33.95 -15.21
N LEU A 79 -8.94 32.78 -14.59
CA LEU A 79 -7.91 32.13 -13.76
C LEU A 79 -6.87 31.39 -14.59
N LEU A 80 -7.25 30.90 -15.79
CA LEU A 80 -6.33 30.22 -16.72
C LEU A 80 -5.46 31.21 -17.50
N ASN A 81 -5.90 32.47 -17.61
CA ASN A 81 -5.17 33.57 -18.24
C ASN A 81 -4.15 34.25 -17.31
N LEU A 82 -3.69 33.59 -16.24
CA LEU A 82 -2.65 34.13 -15.34
C LEU A 82 -1.24 34.26 -15.96
N SER A 83 -1.08 33.97 -17.25
CA SER A 83 0.19 34.11 -17.96
C SER A 83 0.35 35.51 -18.58
N THR A 84 0.41 36.55 -17.75
CA THR A 84 1.13 37.81 -18.08
C THR A 84 1.62 38.58 -16.85
N VAL A 85 1.29 38.18 -15.62
CA VAL A 85 1.84 38.82 -14.41
C VAL A 85 2.52 37.78 -13.53
N LEU A 86 3.61 37.22 -14.06
CA LEU A 86 4.71 36.75 -13.23
C LEU A 86 5.54 38.00 -12.90
N PRO A 87 5.55 38.54 -11.67
CA PRO A 87 6.41 39.67 -11.32
C PRO A 87 7.82 39.10 -11.09
N GLY A 88 8.63 39.06 -12.16
CA GLY A 88 9.91 38.37 -12.05
C GLY A 88 10.92 38.53 -13.18
N THR A 89 10.75 39.42 -14.17
CA THR A 89 11.84 39.78 -15.09
C THR A 89 11.66 41.19 -15.65
N THR A 90 12.41 42.12 -15.06
CA THR A 90 13.07 43.28 -15.68
C THR A 90 12.58 43.78 -17.05
N SER A 91 12.08 45.02 -17.10
CA SER A 91 12.69 46.18 -17.81
C SER A 91 11.64 47.14 -18.41
N THR A 92 11.64 48.36 -17.85
CA THR A 92 11.55 49.69 -18.50
C THR A 92 10.46 50.03 -19.53
N PHE A 93 9.97 51.28 -19.41
CA PHE A 93 9.07 52.07 -20.28
C PHE A 93 7.57 51.86 -19.96
N THR A 94 6.74 52.84 -19.59
CA THR A 94 6.73 54.31 -19.74
C THR A 94 5.80 55.01 -18.72
N ASP A 95 6.19 56.23 -18.32
CA ASP A 95 5.39 57.44 -18.06
C ASP A 95 4.32 57.54 -16.94
N ASN A 96 4.68 58.42 -15.99
CA ASN A 96 3.92 59.58 -15.49
C ASN A 96 2.53 59.35 -14.84
N HIS A 97 2.55 59.23 -13.52
CA HIS A 97 1.69 60.08 -12.70
C HIS A 97 2.32 60.32 -11.31
N ASP A 98 2.79 61.55 -11.10
CA ASP A 98 2.94 62.12 -9.76
C ASP A 98 1.57 62.13 -9.07
N ILE A 99 1.55 61.79 -7.78
CA ILE A 99 0.99 62.59 -6.67
C ILE A 99 0.92 61.73 -5.39
N LYS A 100 1.70 62.18 -4.41
CA LYS A 100 1.58 62.06 -2.94
C LYS A 100 1.96 60.75 -2.26
N GLU A 101 3.17 60.81 -1.70
CA GLU A 101 3.52 60.29 -0.38
C GLU A 101 2.36 60.43 0.61
N ASN A 102 1.94 59.29 1.16
CA ASN A 102 1.53 59.22 2.55
C ASN A 102 1.82 57.82 3.08
N ASP A 103 2.38 57.80 4.29
CA ASP A 103 2.87 56.67 5.05
C ASP A 103 2.02 55.39 4.96
N ASN A 104 2.66 54.28 4.60
CA ASN A 104 2.46 52.91 5.08
C ASN A 104 3.23 51.91 4.19
N LYS A 105 4.55 52.07 4.11
CA LYS A 105 5.45 51.03 3.60
C LYS A 105 5.88 50.19 4.79
N ASP A 106 5.21 49.06 4.98
CA ASP A 106 5.66 47.81 5.64
C ASP A 106 4.46 46.93 6.04
N LYS A 107 3.54 46.70 5.09
CA LYS A 107 2.73 45.50 5.13
C LYS A 107 3.22 44.62 3.98
N PRO A 108 3.66 43.37 4.24
CA PRO A 108 3.85 42.44 3.13
C PRO A 108 2.50 42.37 2.41
N ILE A 109 2.51 42.54 1.09
CA ILE A 109 1.33 42.34 0.25
C ILE A 109 0.90 40.88 0.50
N THR A 110 -0.05 40.67 1.39
CA THR A 110 -0.57 39.35 1.71
C THR A 110 -1.37 38.87 0.50
N GLU A 111 -1.27 37.58 0.16
CA GLU A 111 -1.98 36.96 -0.97
C GLU A 111 -3.50 37.25 -0.98
N SER A 112 -4.06 37.56 0.19
CA SER A 112 -5.43 38.03 0.42
C SER A 112 -5.80 39.40 -0.16
N ASP A 113 -4.83 40.22 -0.59
CA ASP A 113 -5.06 41.56 -1.18
C ASP A 113 -5.02 41.54 -2.72
N LEU A 114 -4.61 40.41 -3.32
CA LEU A 114 -4.53 40.22 -4.78
C LEU A 114 -5.88 39.84 -5.40
N LEU A 115 -6.85 39.43 -4.58
CA LEU A 115 -8.18 38.99 -5.02
C LEU A 115 -9.26 40.00 -4.63
N ASN A 116 -10.13 40.32 -5.59
CA ASN A 116 -11.32 41.14 -5.38
C ASN A 116 -12.19 40.55 -4.24
N ASP A 117 -12.76 41.40 -3.38
CA ASP A 117 -13.58 41.00 -2.23
C ASP A 117 -14.76 40.09 -2.60
N GLN A 118 -15.33 40.30 -3.79
CA GLN A 118 -16.38 39.43 -4.34
C GLN A 118 -15.88 38.01 -4.63
N VAL A 119 -14.65 37.87 -5.14
CA VAL A 119 -14.02 36.57 -5.41
C VAL A 119 -13.70 35.87 -4.09
N LYS A 120 -13.23 36.61 -3.08
CA LYS A 120 -12.99 36.08 -1.73
C LYS A 120 -14.28 35.56 -1.10
N LEU A 121 -15.37 36.30 -1.20
CA LEU A 121 -16.67 35.87 -0.67
C LEU A 121 -17.19 34.62 -1.38
N ASN A 122 -17.10 34.56 -2.71
CA ASN A 122 -17.50 33.37 -3.46
C ASN A 122 -16.64 32.15 -3.11
N MET A 123 -15.33 32.33 -2.97
CA MET A 123 -14.41 31.27 -2.55
C MET A 123 -14.74 30.77 -1.13
N ILE A 124 -15.09 31.67 -0.20
CA ILE A 124 -15.51 31.31 1.16
C ILE A 124 -16.85 30.57 1.15
N LEU A 125 -17.81 31.00 0.32
CA LEU A 125 -19.11 30.33 0.19
C LEU A 125 -18.97 28.95 -0.45
N GLU A 126 -18.10 28.80 -1.46
CA GLU A 126 -17.81 27.52 -2.09
C GLU A 126 -17.07 26.57 -1.13
N SER A 127 -16.13 27.09 -0.34
CA SER A 127 -15.37 26.31 0.66
C SER A 127 -16.07 26.15 2.00
N ALA A 128 -17.25 26.75 2.21
CA ALA A 128 -17.95 26.72 3.50
C ALA A 128 -18.26 25.29 3.97
N THR A 129 -18.59 24.39 3.05
CA THR A 129 -18.83 22.97 3.36
C THR A 129 -17.56 22.27 3.83
N ASP A 130 -16.44 22.58 3.19
CA ASP A 130 -15.14 21.96 3.46
C ASP A 130 -14.56 22.48 4.78
N LEU A 131 -14.76 23.77 5.09
CA LEU A 131 -14.43 24.36 6.39
C LEU A 131 -15.23 23.72 7.51
N LYS A 132 -16.54 23.52 7.33
CA LYS A 132 -17.39 22.84 8.31
C LYS A 132 -16.99 21.37 8.52
N GLN A 133 -16.62 20.68 7.44
CA GLN A 133 -16.12 19.31 7.52
C GLN A 133 -14.77 19.25 8.24
N SER A 134 -13.87 20.18 7.94
CA SER A 134 -12.56 20.31 8.61
C SER A 134 -12.73 20.63 10.08
N GLU A 135 -13.65 21.52 10.45
CA GLU A 135 -14.00 21.82 11.85
C GLU A 135 -14.47 20.56 12.59
N ARG A 136 -15.33 19.73 11.96
CA ARG A 136 -15.78 18.47 12.53
C ARG A 136 -14.61 17.50 12.75
N ILE A 137 -13.72 17.36 11.79
CA ILE A 137 -12.54 16.48 11.87
C ILE A 137 -11.58 16.98 12.95
N LEU A 138 -11.33 18.28 13.03
CA LEU A 138 -10.47 18.85 14.08
C LEU A 138 -11.06 18.63 15.47
N ARG A 139 -12.38 18.78 15.64
CA ARG A 139 -13.05 18.43 16.91
C ARG A 139 -12.93 16.94 17.23
N GLU A 140 -13.02 16.07 16.23
CA GLU A 140 -12.84 14.63 16.42
C GLU A 140 -11.40 14.30 16.83
N ILE A 141 -10.41 14.92 16.19
CA ILE A 141 -8.99 14.79 16.57
C ILE A 141 -8.78 15.28 18.00
N ASP A 142 -9.35 16.42 18.38
CA ASP A 142 -9.26 16.94 19.75
C ASP A 142 -9.91 16.00 20.78
N LEU A 143 -11.04 15.39 20.45
CA LEU A 143 -11.67 14.37 21.29
C LEU A 143 -10.82 13.10 21.40
N LEU A 144 -10.19 12.66 20.31
CA LEU A 144 -9.28 11.51 20.31
C LEU A 144 -7.99 11.81 21.09
N LYS A 145 -7.51 13.05 21.00
CA LYS A 145 -6.40 13.58 21.80
C LYS A 145 -6.71 13.58 23.29
N GLN A 146 -7.88 14.09 23.68
CA GLN A 146 -8.33 14.06 25.08
C GLN A 146 -8.45 12.63 25.63
N LYS A 147 -8.82 11.68 24.78
CA LYS A 147 -8.86 10.26 25.13
C LYS A 147 -7.48 9.58 25.14
N ASN A 148 -6.40 10.34 24.91
CA ASN A 148 -5.03 9.83 24.76
C ASN A 148 -4.93 8.69 23.73
N VAL A 149 -5.75 8.76 22.68
CA VAL A 149 -5.68 7.88 21.50
C VAL A 149 -4.96 8.63 20.37
N GLU A 150 -3.96 9.43 20.71
CA GLU A 150 -3.04 9.98 19.72
C GLU A 150 -2.10 8.85 19.28
N GLY A 151 -2.09 8.53 17.98
CA GLY A 151 -1.32 7.40 17.46
C GLY A 151 -2.02 6.05 17.66
N SER A 152 -1.26 5.01 17.97
CA SER A 152 -1.78 3.64 18.11
C SER A 152 -2.24 3.30 19.55
N GLY A 153 -2.50 4.33 20.37
CA GLY A 153 -2.91 4.19 21.77
C GLY A 153 -1.85 3.46 22.60
N GLN A 154 -2.21 2.29 23.14
CA GLN A 154 -1.30 1.49 23.97
C GLN A 154 -0.40 0.56 23.16
N LEU A 155 -0.56 0.48 21.84
CA LEU A 155 0.19 -0.47 21.00
C LEU A 155 1.71 -0.21 21.04
N GLU A 156 2.13 1.04 21.19
CA GLU A 156 3.55 1.38 21.32
C GLU A 156 4.17 0.75 22.58
N LYS A 157 3.39 0.63 23.67
CA LYS A 157 3.80 -0.06 24.90
C LYS A 157 3.91 -1.57 24.72
N LEU A 158 3.30 -2.13 23.67
CA LEU A 158 3.32 -3.57 23.37
C LEU A 158 4.50 -3.98 22.47
N LEU A 159 5.15 -3.04 21.77
CA LEU A 159 6.28 -3.34 20.91
C LEU A 159 7.46 -4.03 21.63
N PRO A 160 7.83 -3.66 22.87
CA PRO A 160 8.88 -4.37 23.62
C PRO A 160 8.50 -5.82 23.92
N TYR A 161 7.24 -6.09 24.22
CA TYR A 161 6.74 -7.42 24.62
C TYR A 161 6.77 -8.44 23.47
N ASN A 162 6.85 -8.02 22.21
CA ASN A 162 7.01 -8.94 21.08
C ASN A 162 8.30 -9.78 21.21
N LYS A 163 9.38 -9.19 21.75
CA LYS A 163 10.63 -9.92 21.97
C LYS A 163 10.46 -10.97 23.06
N ASP A 164 9.76 -10.63 24.13
CA ASP A 164 9.48 -11.57 25.22
C ASP A 164 8.54 -12.69 24.79
N LEU A 165 7.52 -12.37 23.98
CA LEU A 165 6.61 -13.35 23.39
C LEU A 165 7.35 -14.32 22.47
N THR A 166 8.19 -13.82 21.56
CA THR A 166 8.97 -14.70 20.66
C THR A 166 9.95 -15.57 21.44
N ASN A 167 10.55 -15.04 22.52
CA ASN A 167 11.40 -15.83 23.41
C ASN A 167 10.61 -16.89 24.19
N ALA A 168 9.42 -16.55 24.68
CA ALA A 168 8.54 -17.50 25.37
C ALA A 168 8.08 -18.63 24.44
N ILE A 169 7.70 -18.30 23.20
CA ILE A 169 7.33 -19.28 22.18
C ILE A 169 8.49 -20.24 21.89
N LYS A 170 9.72 -19.72 21.71
CA LYS A 170 10.90 -20.56 21.50
C LYS A 170 11.18 -21.48 22.69
N LYS A 171 11.11 -20.96 23.92
CA LYS A 171 11.26 -21.77 25.14
C LYS A 171 10.22 -22.86 25.23
N GLN A 172 8.96 -22.56 24.90
CA GLN A 172 7.87 -23.53 24.88
C GLN A 172 8.11 -24.63 23.85
N GLN A 173 8.60 -24.28 22.65
CA GLN A 173 8.93 -25.26 21.62
C GLN A 173 10.03 -26.22 22.10
N ILE A 174 11.10 -25.68 22.70
CA ILE A 174 12.20 -26.51 23.25
C ILE A 174 11.65 -27.47 24.30
N HIS A 175 10.91 -26.96 25.29
CA HIS A 175 10.32 -27.80 26.33
C HIS A 175 9.36 -28.86 25.78
N SER A 176 8.57 -28.54 24.74
CA SER A 176 7.72 -29.53 24.07
C SER A 176 8.53 -30.66 23.44
N THR A 177 9.69 -30.37 22.85
CA THR A 177 10.56 -31.42 22.29
C THR A 177 11.26 -32.25 23.37
N GLU A 178 11.57 -31.67 24.52
CA GLU A 178 12.13 -32.40 25.66
C GLU A 178 11.08 -33.34 26.28
N LEU A 179 9.86 -32.84 26.46
CA LEU A 179 8.74 -33.64 26.95
C LEU A 179 8.43 -34.81 26.01
N SER A 180 8.43 -34.60 24.70
CA SER A 180 8.16 -35.69 23.75
C SER A 180 9.25 -36.77 23.78
N LYS A 181 10.52 -36.41 24.01
CA LYS A 181 11.60 -37.39 24.22
C LYS A 181 11.35 -38.21 25.48
N VAL A 182 11.07 -37.56 26.61
CA VAL A 182 10.77 -38.25 27.88
C VAL A 182 9.53 -39.15 27.74
N GLU A 183 8.48 -38.68 27.08
CA GLU A 183 7.29 -39.50 26.80
C GLU A 183 7.64 -40.74 25.98
N ASN A 184 8.48 -40.59 24.95
CA ASN A 184 8.90 -41.72 24.13
C ASN A 184 9.76 -42.71 24.91
N ASP A 185 10.64 -42.22 25.79
CA ASP A 185 11.45 -43.08 26.66
C ASP A 185 10.58 -43.85 27.66
N VAL A 186 9.60 -43.18 28.29
CA VAL A 186 8.64 -43.81 29.20
C VAL A 186 7.77 -44.83 28.46
N ARG A 187 7.28 -44.50 27.25
CA ARG A 187 6.54 -45.44 26.40
C ARG A 187 7.41 -46.64 26.03
N GLY A 188 8.67 -46.43 25.70
CA GLY A 188 9.64 -47.49 25.43
C GLY A 188 9.85 -48.40 26.63
N LEU A 189 10.00 -47.82 27.83
CA LEU A 189 10.13 -48.56 29.07
C LEU A 189 8.86 -49.37 29.39
N LEU A 190 7.68 -48.77 29.25
CA LEU A 190 6.40 -49.43 29.47
C LEU A 190 6.22 -50.61 28.50
N ASN A 191 6.59 -50.44 27.23
CA ASN A 191 6.51 -51.50 26.23
C ASN A 191 7.46 -52.65 26.58
N ARG A 192 8.70 -52.36 26.98
CA ARG A 192 9.64 -53.40 27.44
C ARG A 192 9.13 -54.12 28.67
N TYR A 193 8.52 -53.40 29.62
CA TYR A 193 7.91 -54.01 30.80
C TYR A 193 6.73 -54.91 30.45
N ASN A 194 5.89 -54.49 29.50
CA ASN A 194 4.78 -55.30 29.01
C ASN A 194 5.29 -56.58 28.31
N GLN A 195 6.30 -56.45 27.44
CA GLN A 195 6.96 -57.60 26.80
C GLN A 195 7.58 -58.54 27.83
N PHE A 196 8.29 -58.01 28.84
CA PHE A 196 8.86 -58.79 29.93
C PHE A 196 7.78 -59.52 30.74
N THR A 197 6.66 -58.86 31.02
CA THR A 197 5.54 -59.48 31.75
C THR A 197 4.89 -60.58 30.93
N THR A 198 4.76 -60.37 29.61
CA THR A 198 4.21 -61.35 28.68
C THR A 198 5.10 -62.58 28.60
N THR A 199 6.41 -62.41 28.37
CA THR A 199 7.36 -63.54 28.31
C THR A 199 7.50 -64.25 29.65
N THR A 200 7.46 -63.53 30.78
CA THR A 200 7.45 -64.15 32.11
C THR A 200 6.18 -64.96 32.35
N SER A 201 5.03 -64.47 31.88
CA SER A 201 3.76 -65.19 31.98
C SER A 201 3.75 -66.44 31.10
N GLU A 202 4.24 -66.35 29.87
CA GLU A 202 4.43 -67.50 28.97
C GLU A 202 5.37 -68.54 29.59
N LEU A 203 6.52 -68.12 30.13
CA LEU A 203 7.45 -69.01 30.82
C LEU A 203 6.79 -69.71 32.02
N PHE A 204 5.98 -68.98 32.80
CA PHE A 204 5.26 -69.57 33.93
C PHE A 204 4.25 -70.63 33.48
N ILE A 205 3.55 -70.37 32.38
CA ILE A 205 2.64 -71.33 31.74
C ILE A 205 3.41 -72.58 31.28
N ASP A 206 4.57 -72.42 30.64
CA ASP A 206 5.41 -73.54 30.20
C ASP A 206 5.94 -74.37 31.37
N ILE A 207 6.40 -73.73 32.43
CA ILE A 207 6.84 -74.40 33.66
C ILE A 207 5.67 -75.18 34.27
N HIS A 208 4.46 -74.60 34.29
CA HIS A 208 3.28 -75.27 34.82
C HIS A 208 2.93 -76.53 34.02
N HIS A 209 2.93 -76.48 32.68
CA HIS A 209 2.71 -77.65 31.84
C HIS A 209 3.77 -78.74 32.04
N ASN A 210 5.05 -78.35 32.14
CA ASN A 210 6.14 -79.29 32.39
C ASN A 210 6.04 -79.94 33.77
N LEU A 211 5.66 -79.18 34.80
CA LEU A 211 5.42 -79.70 36.15
C LEU A 211 4.27 -80.70 36.13
N GLN A 212 3.15 -80.36 35.50
CA GLN A 212 1.99 -81.25 35.38
C GLN A 212 2.34 -82.54 34.62
N TYR A 213 3.14 -82.46 33.55
CA TYR A 213 3.63 -83.64 32.84
C TYR A 213 4.50 -84.55 33.73
N LEU A 214 5.37 -83.95 34.56
CA LEU A 214 6.20 -84.71 35.50
C LEU A 214 5.35 -85.34 36.61
N GLU A 215 4.39 -84.60 37.17
CA GLU A 215 3.43 -85.11 38.16
C GLU A 215 2.66 -86.31 37.60
N ASP A 216 2.05 -86.19 36.42
CA ASP A 216 1.35 -87.28 35.74
C ASP A 216 2.25 -88.52 35.52
N ARG A 217 3.53 -88.29 35.23
CA ARG A 217 4.50 -89.36 35.02
C ARG A 217 4.89 -90.05 36.33
N VAL A 218 5.08 -89.28 37.41
CA VAL A 218 5.30 -89.82 38.76
C VAL A 218 4.09 -90.62 39.20
N ASP A 219 2.87 -90.08 39.06
CA ASP A 219 1.62 -90.77 39.36
C ASP A 219 1.50 -92.11 38.62
N LYS A 220 1.82 -92.14 37.32
CA LYS A 220 1.83 -93.38 36.54
C LYS A 220 2.86 -94.39 37.06
N LEU A 221 4.06 -93.94 37.46
CA LEU A 221 5.09 -94.80 38.03
C LEU A 221 4.71 -95.32 39.41
N GLU A 222 4.13 -94.48 40.27
CA GLU A 222 3.63 -94.89 41.58
C GLU A 222 2.50 -95.91 41.47
N ARG A 223 1.56 -95.70 40.55
CA ARG A 223 0.48 -96.69 40.28
C ARG A 223 1.05 -98.02 39.77
N LYS A 224 2.05 -97.99 38.89
CA LYS A 224 2.74 -99.22 38.44
C LYS A 224 3.44 -99.92 39.60
N LYS A 225 4.17 -99.18 40.43
CA LYS A 225 4.87 -99.70 41.61
C LYS A 225 3.90 -100.30 42.62
N ARG A 226 2.75 -99.66 42.89
CA ARG A 226 1.70 -100.21 43.76
C ARG A 226 1.16 -101.55 43.24
N LYS A 227 0.85 -101.63 41.95
CA LYS A 227 0.42 -102.89 41.31
C LYS A 227 1.46 -103.99 41.38
N GLU A 228 2.74 -103.66 41.20
CA GLU A 228 3.83 -104.63 41.32
C GLU A 228 3.97 -105.17 42.76
N ILE A 229 3.83 -104.30 43.75
CA ILE A 229 3.83 -104.70 45.17
C ILE A 229 2.62 -105.59 45.48
N GLU A 230 1.42 -105.20 45.02
CA GLU A 230 0.19 -105.99 45.18
C GLU A 230 0.28 -107.37 44.51
N ASN A 231 0.95 -107.49 43.35
CA ASN A 231 1.15 -108.78 42.69
C ASN A 231 2.21 -109.66 43.38
N ARG A 232 3.03 -109.11 44.29
CA ARG A 232 4.13 -109.82 44.93
C ARG A 232 3.74 -110.44 46.29
N TYR A 233 2.63 -109.98 46.88
CA TYR A 233 2.06 -110.49 48.12
C TYR A 233 0.76 -111.25 47.84
#